data_AF-A0ABD1LKV3-F1
#
_entry.id   AF-A0ABD1LKV3-F1
#
_cell.length_a   1.000
_cell.length_b   1.000
_cell.length_c   1.000
_cell.angle_alpha   90.00
_cell.angle_beta   90.00
_cell.angle_gamma   90.00
#
_symmetry.space_group_name_H-M   'P 1'
#
loop_
_entity.id
_entity.type
_entity.pdbx_description
1 polymer ?
#
loop_
_entity_poly.entity_id
_entity_poly.type
_entity_poly.pdbx_seq_one_letter_code
_entity_poly.pdbx_strand_id
1 'polypeptide(L)'
;MEKGLLEKEGASPIITRSVFVQEMKCVGYIAGPMIAVTLSQYFLQIIAMMMVGHLGKLALSSTAIAISLCPVTGFCPIFGMSCALETQCGHAYGAQQYRKFGVQIYTAFVSLNLACLPLTLVDLLGEDTHFSWPRPFDFTRSRKLCLVHDP
;
A
#
# COMPACT_ATOMS: atom_id res chain seq x y z
N MET A 1 -32.44 -16.24 -38.68
CA MET A 1 -31.61 -16.35 -37.46
C MET A 1 -32.03 -15.25 -36.47
N GLU A 2 -33.34 -15.10 -36.22
CA GLU A 2 -33.91 -13.88 -35.61
C GLU A 2 -35.05 -14.22 -34.63
N LYS A 3 -34.91 -15.33 -33.88
CA LYS A 3 -35.91 -15.77 -32.90
C LYS A 3 -35.38 -15.89 -31.46
N GLY A 4 -34.23 -15.28 -31.16
CA GLY A 4 -33.64 -15.31 -29.81
C GLY A 4 -33.86 -14.05 -28.96
N LEU A 5 -34.47 -12.99 -29.52
CA LEU A 5 -34.49 -11.65 -28.89
C LEU A 5 -35.81 -11.29 -28.18
N LEU A 6 -36.74 -12.23 -27.96
CA LEU A 6 -38.06 -11.93 -27.38
C LEU A 6 -38.45 -12.80 -26.17
N GLU A 7 -37.49 -13.24 -25.34
CA GLU A 7 -37.84 -13.95 -24.08
C GLU A 7 -36.99 -13.54 -22.85
N LYS A 8 -36.55 -12.28 -22.76
CA LYS A 8 -35.78 -11.79 -21.59
C LYS A 8 -36.26 -10.46 -21.00
N GLU A 9 -37.50 -10.04 -21.22
CA GLU A 9 -38.04 -8.80 -20.64
C GLU A 9 -38.80 -8.99 -19.31
N GLY A 10 -38.97 -10.22 -18.81
CA GLY A 10 -39.69 -10.49 -17.54
C GLY A 10 -38.85 -10.93 -16.33
N ALA A 11 -37.55 -11.19 -16.50
CA ALA A 11 -36.69 -11.83 -15.48
C ALA A 11 -35.43 -11.02 -15.09
N SER A 12 -35.38 -9.74 -15.44
CA SER A 12 -34.17 -8.91 -15.34
C SER A 12 -33.83 -8.33 -13.93
N PRO A 13 -34.78 -8.02 -13.02
CA PRO A 13 -34.40 -7.42 -11.72
C PRO A 13 -33.90 -8.45 -10.69
N ILE A 14 -34.36 -9.71 -10.75
CA ILE A 14 -34.00 -10.73 -9.76
C ILE A 14 -32.59 -11.29 -10.03
N ILE A 15 -32.23 -11.54 -11.31
CA ILE A 15 -30.88 -12.00 -11.68
C ILE A 15 -29.84 -10.92 -11.40
N THR A 16 -30.13 -9.65 -11.71
CA THR A 16 -29.21 -8.55 -11.41
C THR A 16 -28.99 -8.42 -9.90
N ARG A 17 -30.06 -8.51 -9.08
CA ARG A 17 -29.94 -8.49 -7.62
C ARG A 17 -29.17 -9.68 -7.07
N SER A 18 -29.39 -10.90 -7.56
CA SER A 18 -28.68 -12.08 -7.07
C SER A 18 -27.20 -12.05 -7.43
N VAL A 19 -26.85 -11.59 -8.64
CA VAL A 19 -25.45 -11.38 -9.05
C VAL A 19 -24.80 -10.30 -8.19
N PHE A 20 -25.46 -9.16 -7.97
CA PHE A 20 -24.93 -8.08 -7.12
C PHE A 20 -24.69 -8.53 -5.67
N VAL A 21 -25.61 -9.31 -5.10
CA VAL A 21 -25.47 -9.87 -3.75
C VAL A 21 -24.33 -10.88 -3.69
N GLN A 22 -24.10 -11.66 -4.75
CA GLN A 22 -22.98 -12.61 -4.83
C GLN A 22 -21.63 -11.89 -4.93
N GLU A 23 -21.51 -10.88 -5.79
CA GLU A 23 -20.31 -10.03 -5.88
C GLU A 23 -20.04 -9.32 -4.55
N MET A 24 -21.06 -8.73 -3.93
CA MET A 24 -20.94 -8.05 -2.63
C MET A 24 -20.48 -9.01 -1.52
N LYS A 25 -20.95 -10.26 -1.52
CA LYS A 25 -20.49 -11.29 -0.56
C LYS A 25 -19.03 -11.67 -0.81
N CYS A 26 -18.61 -11.80 -2.08
CA CYS A 26 -17.23 -12.10 -2.44
C CYS A 26 -16.29 -10.97 -2.00
N VAL A 27 -16.62 -9.73 -2.38
CA VAL A 27 -15.86 -8.53 -1.98
C VAL A 27 -15.84 -8.38 -0.46
N GLY A 28 -16.97 -8.60 0.22
CA GLY A 28 -17.05 -8.57 1.68
C GLY A 28 -16.16 -9.60 2.37
N TYR A 29 -16.08 -10.82 1.82
CA TYR A 29 -15.21 -11.88 2.35
C TYR A 29 -13.72 -11.52 2.23
N ILE A 30 -13.32 -10.86 1.14
CA ILE A 30 -11.93 -10.42 0.92
C ILE A 30 -11.63 -9.12 1.70
N ALA A 31 -12.61 -8.24 1.88
CA ALA A 31 -12.46 -7.01 2.66
C ALA A 31 -12.26 -7.28 4.16
N GLY A 32 -12.87 -8.34 4.69
CA GLY A 32 -12.70 -8.77 6.09
C GLY A 32 -11.23 -8.87 6.54
N PRO A 33 -10.40 -9.73 5.92
CA PRO A 33 -8.99 -9.84 6.29
C PRO A 33 -8.20 -8.55 6.02
N MET A 34 -8.51 -7.79 4.97
CA MET A 34 -7.86 -6.49 4.70
C MET A 34 -8.06 -5.50 5.85
N ILE A 35 -9.30 -5.38 6.35
CA ILE A 35 -9.62 -4.49 7.49
C ILE A 35 -8.93 -4.99 8.76
N ALA A 36 -8.95 -6.31 9.01
CA ALA A 36 -8.31 -6.90 10.19
C ALA A 36 -6.79 -6.64 10.22
N VAL A 37 -6.11 -6.77 9.06
CA VAL A 37 -4.68 -6.47 8.94
C VAL A 37 -4.41 -4.99 9.18
N THR A 38 -5.19 -4.09 8.56
CA THR A 38 -5.02 -2.64 8.72
C THR A 38 -5.20 -2.21 10.17
N LEU A 39 -6.23 -2.72 10.85
CA LEU A 39 -6.46 -2.46 12.27
C LEU A 39 -5.29 -2.95 13.12
N SER A 40 -4.82 -4.18 12.88
CA SER A 40 -3.69 -4.76 13.62
C SER A 40 -2.41 -3.94 13.46
N GLN A 41 -2.12 -3.47 12.24
CA GLN A 41 -0.99 -2.60 11.97
C GLN A 41 -1.09 -1.26 12.70
N TYR A 42 -2.30 -0.66 12.74
CA TYR A 42 -2.53 0.59 13.46
C TYR A 42 -2.32 0.44 14.97
N PHE A 43 -2.82 -0.65 15.56
CA PHE A 43 -2.58 -0.95 16.98
C PHE A 43 -1.09 -1.10 17.29
N LEU A 44 -0.34 -1.83 16.48
CA LEU A 44 1.10 -1.99 16.65
C LEU A 44 1.85 -0.65 16.54
N GLN A 45 1.45 0.21 15.59
CA GLN A 45 2.03 1.55 15.42
C GLN A 45 1.80 2.40 16.68
N ILE A 46 0.58 2.39 17.22
CA ILE A 46 0.21 3.13 18.43
C ILE A 46 1.06 2.65 19.62
N ILE A 47 1.20 1.33 19.81
CA ILE A 47 2.00 0.75 20.91
C ILE A 47 3.48 1.14 20.77
N ALA A 48 4.05 1.07 19.57
CA ALA A 48 5.43 1.46 19.32
C ALA A 48 5.68 2.94 19.66
N MET A 49 4.76 3.83 19.27
CA MET A 49 4.85 5.27 19.57
C MET A 49 4.75 5.55 21.08
N MET A 50 3.89 4.81 21.81
CA MET A 50 3.80 4.94 23.26
C MET A 50 5.11 4.53 23.97
N MET A 51 5.72 3.43 23.55
CA MET A 51 6.99 2.95 24.13
C MET A 51 8.15 3.91 23.85
N VAL A 52 8.26 4.42 22.62
CA VAL A 52 9.29 5.41 22.25
C VAL A 52 9.07 6.76 22.96
N GLY A 53 7.81 7.14 23.21
CA GLY A 53 7.48 8.36 23.95
C GLY A 53 8.04 8.41 25.37
N HIS A 54 8.17 7.26 26.04
CA HIS A 54 8.72 7.17 27.40
C HIS A 54 10.26 7.26 27.46
N LEU A 55 10.97 7.07 26.34
CA LEU A 55 12.45 7.07 26.25
C LEU A 55 13.08 8.48 26.10
N GLY A 56 12.26 9.53 26.03
CA GLY A 56 12.71 10.92 26.05
C GLY A 56 12.70 11.64 24.69
N LYS A 57 12.80 12.96 24.74
CA LYS A 57 12.56 13.87 23.61
C LYS A 57 13.60 13.76 22.48
N LEU A 58 14.83 13.31 22.77
CA LEU A 58 15.87 13.13 21.76
C LEU A 58 15.60 11.92 20.84
N ALA A 59 15.30 10.75 21.42
CA ALA A 59 15.00 9.54 20.65
C ALA A 59 13.74 9.72 19.79
N LEU A 60 12.72 10.42 20.32
CA LEU A 60 11.47 10.67 19.62
C LEU A 60 11.65 11.45 18.30
N SER A 61 12.59 12.39 18.23
CA SER A 61 12.81 13.20 17.03
C SER A 61 13.46 12.41 15.89
N SER A 62 14.39 11.53 16.20
CA SER A 62 14.99 10.63 15.19
C SER A 62 13.97 9.61 14.71
N THR A 63 13.24 8.99 15.65
CA THR A 63 12.19 8.03 15.34
C THR A 63 11.07 8.61 14.47
N ALA A 64 10.66 9.87 14.68
CA ALA A 64 9.65 10.50 13.84
C ALA A 64 10.10 10.67 12.37
N ILE A 65 11.37 10.97 12.14
CA ILE A 65 11.95 11.07 10.79
C ILE A 65 12.02 9.67 10.17
N ALA A 66 12.55 8.69 10.91
CA ALA A 66 12.64 7.31 10.45
C ALA A 66 11.27 6.70 10.10
N ILE A 67 10.24 6.94 10.93
CA ILE A 67 8.87 6.49 10.67
C ILE A 67 8.28 7.15 9.43
N SER A 68 8.64 8.39 9.11
CA SER A 68 8.18 9.06 7.90
C SER A 68 8.89 8.56 6.63
N LEU A 69 10.15 8.14 6.74
CA LEU A 69 10.98 7.70 5.59
C LEU A 69 10.81 6.20 5.29
N CYS A 70 10.76 5.34 6.31
CA CYS A 70 10.57 3.89 6.18
C CYS A 70 9.45 3.48 5.18
N PRO A 71 8.20 3.96 5.32
CA PRO A 71 7.13 3.56 4.42
C PRO A 71 7.33 4.14 3.02
N VAL A 72 7.92 5.32 2.86
CA VAL A 72 8.14 5.93 1.53
C VAL A 72 9.20 5.13 0.76
N THR A 73 10.32 4.80 1.38
CA THR A 73 11.41 4.06 0.71
C THR A 73 11.04 2.60 0.46
N GLY A 74 10.32 1.97 1.39
CA GLY A 74 9.97 0.54 1.29
C GLY A 74 8.66 0.26 0.54
N PHE A 75 7.58 0.97 0.84
CA PHE A 75 6.24 0.65 0.31
C PHE A 75 6.03 1.17 -1.11
N CYS A 76 6.58 2.32 -1.49
CA CYS A 76 6.42 2.87 -2.83
C CYS A 76 6.82 1.91 -3.98
N PRO A 77 8.01 1.28 -3.98
CA PRO A 77 8.39 0.34 -5.04
C PRO A 77 7.50 -0.92 -5.05
N ILE A 78 7.13 -1.42 -3.87
CA ILE A 78 6.26 -2.62 -3.73
C ILE A 78 4.85 -2.31 -4.24
N PHE A 79 4.29 -1.16 -3.87
CA PHE A 79 2.98 -0.72 -4.30
C PHE A 79 2.94 -0.44 -5.81
N GLY A 80 3.94 0.26 -6.35
CA GLY A 80 4.05 0.51 -7.79
C GLY A 80 4.11 -0.79 -8.62
N MET A 81 4.87 -1.77 -8.15
CA MET A 81 4.90 -3.09 -8.77
C MET A 81 3.56 -3.82 -8.64
N SER A 82 2.89 -3.73 -7.50
CA SER A 82 1.58 -4.36 -7.28
C SER A 82 0.51 -3.82 -8.23
N CYS A 83 0.46 -2.50 -8.44
CA CYS A 83 -0.43 -1.87 -9.43
C CYS A 83 -0.08 -2.27 -10.87
N ALA A 84 1.21 -2.37 -11.20
CA ALA A 84 1.64 -2.86 -12.51
C ALA A 84 1.19 -4.31 -12.75
N LEU A 85 1.31 -5.16 -11.73
CA LEU A 85 0.89 -6.56 -11.77
C LEU A 85 -0.63 -6.71 -11.89
N GLU A 86 -1.42 -5.91 -11.18
CA GLU A 86 -2.88 -5.90 -11.32
C GLU A 86 -3.30 -5.61 -12.77
N THR A 87 -2.65 -4.63 -13.40
CA THR A 87 -2.87 -4.31 -14.81
C THR A 87 -2.47 -5.46 -15.73
N GLN A 88 -1.28 -6.05 -15.52
CA GLN A 88 -0.80 -7.17 -16.32
C GLN A 88 -1.65 -8.43 -16.14
N CYS A 89 -2.17 -8.70 -14.94
CA CYS A 89 -3.15 -9.75 -14.67
C CYS A 89 -4.39 -9.58 -15.55
N GLY A 90 -4.92 -8.35 -15.65
CA GLY A 90 -6.05 -8.04 -16.53
C GLY A 90 -5.77 -8.36 -18.00
N HIS A 91 -4.58 -7.98 -18.50
CA HIS A 91 -4.17 -8.27 -19.88
C HIS A 91 -3.91 -9.77 -20.12
N ALA A 92 -3.23 -10.45 -19.20
CA ALA A 92 -2.87 -11.86 -19.31
C ALA A 92 -4.11 -12.78 -19.20
N TYR A 93 -5.08 -12.38 -18.38
CA TYR A 93 -6.35 -13.10 -18.24
C TYR A 93 -7.19 -13.00 -19.52
N GLY A 94 -7.20 -11.83 -20.18
CA GLY A 94 -7.86 -11.66 -21.48
C GLY A 94 -7.18 -12.42 -22.63
N ALA A 95 -5.85 -12.57 -22.60
CA ALA A 95 -5.08 -13.28 -23.62
C ALA A 95 -4.89 -14.80 -23.35
N GLN A 96 -5.41 -15.33 -22.24
CA GLN A 96 -5.24 -16.72 -21.75
C GLN A 96 -3.78 -17.22 -21.67
N GLN A 97 -2.78 -16.34 -21.63
CA GLN A 97 -1.35 -16.71 -21.61
C GLN A 97 -0.76 -16.78 -20.19
N TYR A 98 -1.36 -17.62 -19.33
CA TYR A 98 -0.98 -17.73 -17.91
C TYR A 98 0.45 -18.24 -17.67
N ARG A 99 1.00 -19.06 -18.57
CA ARG A 99 2.28 -19.75 -18.35
C ARG A 99 3.50 -18.83 -18.46
N LYS A 100 3.44 -17.77 -19.26
CA LYS A 100 4.53 -16.78 -19.39
C LYS A 100 4.43 -15.66 -18.36
N PHE A 101 3.23 -15.42 -17.84
CA PHE A 101 2.97 -14.36 -16.87
C PHE A 101 3.75 -14.57 -15.57
N GLY A 102 3.73 -15.79 -15.00
CA GLY A 102 4.40 -16.06 -13.72
C GLY A 102 5.90 -15.79 -13.69
N VAL A 103 6.61 -16.08 -14.79
CA VAL A 103 8.06 -15.82 -14.90
C VAL A 103 8.36 -14.31 -14.87
N GLN A 104 7.49 -13.50 -15.47
CA GLN A 104 7.64 -12.05 -15.49
C GLN A 104 7.43 -11.44 -14.09
N ILE A 105 6.42 -11.91 -13.35
CA ILE A 105 6.16 -11.46 -11.96
C ILE A 105 7.34 -11.83 -11.06
N TYR A 106 7.84 -13.06 -11.18
CA TYR A 106 8.95 -13.53 -10.36
C TYR A 106 10.21 -12.71 -10.62
N THR A 107 10.51 -12.43 -11.89
CA THR A 107 11.63 -11.57 -12.29
C THR A 107 11.47 -10.15 -11.74
N ALA A 108 10.26 -9.60 -11.79
CA ALA A 108 9.94 -8.29 -11.24
C ALA A 108 10.18 -8.27 -9.70
N PHE A 109 9.69 -9.27 -8.98
CA PHE A 109 9.90 -9.39 -7.53
C PHE A 109 11.38 -9.53 -7.16
N VAL A 110 12.13 -10.34 -7.91
CA VAL A 110 13.58 -10.48 -7.72
C VAL A 110 14.30 -9.16 -7.98
N SER A 111 13.93 -8.43 -9.04
CA SER A 111 14.50 -7.11 -9.33
C SER A 111 14.20 -6.08 -8.22
N LEU A 112 13.03 -6.16 -7.60
CA LEU A 112 12.64 -5.30 -6.48
C LEU A 112 13.48 -5.61 -5.22
N ASN A 113 13.69 -6.90 -4.94
CA ASN A 113 14.56 -7.33 -3.84
C ASN A 113 16.01 -6.92 -4.09
N LEU A 114 16.49 -7.03 -5.34
CA LEU A 114 17.83 -6.60 -5.72
C LEU A 114 18.00 -5.08 -5.63
N ALA A 115 16.96 -4.30 -5.92
CA ALA A 115 16.93 -2.85 -5.75
C ALA A 115 16.79 -2.40 -4.28
N CYS A 116 16.31 -3.28 -3.39
CA CYS A 116 16.27 -3.01 -1.95
C CYS A 116 17.69 -3.04 -1.31
N LEU A 117 18.63 -3.81 -1.87
CA LEU A 117 20.02 -3.85 -1.42
C LEU A 117 20.76 -2.50 -1.56
N PRO A 118 20.73 -1.79 -2.71
CA PRO A 118 21.38 -0.47 -2.81
C PRO A 118 20.64 0.61 -2.02
N LEU A 119 19.32 0.50 -1.80
CA LEU A 119 18.59 1.43 -0.94
C LEU A 119 19.05 1.32 0.51
N THR A 120 19.12 0.10 1.05
CA THR A 120 19.65 -0.14 2.39
C THR A 120 21.13 0.23 2.51
N LEU A 121 21.92 0.03 1.45
CA LEU A 121 23.32 0.47 1.40
C LEU A 121 23.46 2.00 1.41
N VAL A 122 22.59 2.73 0.70
CA VAL A 122 22.56 4.19 0.66
C VAL A 122 22.13 4.78 2.00
N ASP A 123 21.10 4.24 2.63
CA ASP A 123 20.69 4.64 3.98
C ASP A 123 21.79 4.38 5.02
N LEU A 124 22.53 3.26 4.89
CA LEU A 124 23.62 2.90 5.81
C LEU A 124 24.90 3.71 5.59
N LEU A 125 25.29 3.98 4.33
CA LEU A 125 26.44 4.83 3.99
C LEU A 125 26.17 6.33 4.21
N GLY A 126 24.90 6.72 4.33
CA GLY A 126 24.47 8.10 4.56
C GLY A 126 24.80 8.64 5.95
N GLU A 127 25.17 7.80 6.92
CA GLU A 127 25.52 8.25 8.27
C GLU A 127 26.89 8.96 8.34
N ASP A 128 27.78 8.72 7.36
CA ASP A 128 29.10 9.39 7.26
C ASP A 128 29.12 10.60 6.29
N THR A 129 28.08 10.80 5.47
CA THR A 129 28.06 11.88 4.47
C THR A 129 27.16 13.03 4.91
N HIS A 130 27.72 13.88 5.78
CA HIS A 130 27.15 15.16 6.15
C HIS A 130 26.71 15.96 4.88
N PHE A 131 25.42 16.34 4.84
CA PHE A 131 24.98 17.64 4.29
C PHE A 131 24.70 17.81 2.77
N SER A 132 24.10 16.86 2.04
CA SER A 132 23.58 17.21 0.68
C SER A 132 22.51 16.31 0.06
N TRP A 133 21.37 16.06 0.72
CA TRP A 133 20.13 15.78 -0.02
C TRP A 133 18.95 16.57 0.61
N PRO A 134 17.98 17.01 -0.22
CA PRO A 134 17.03 18.06 0.11
C PRO A 134 16.16 17.67 1.29
N ARG A 135 15.78 18.68 2.07
CA ARG A 135 14.69 18.63 3.05
C ARG A 135 13.36 18.63 2.28
N PRO A 136 12.56 17.55 2.29
CA PRO A 136 11.12 17.75 2.19
C PRO A 136 10.43 17.00 3.33
N PHE A 137 10.40 17.58 4.53
CA PHE A 137 9.25 17.48 5.43
C PHE A 137 9.48 18.42 6.62
N ASP A 138 8.96 19.64 6.51
CA ASP A 138 9.06 20.66 7.54
C ASP A 138 8.04 20.40 8.65
N PHE A 139 8.35 19.45 9.54
CA PHE A 139 7.58 19.17 10.76
C PHE A 139 7.68 20.33 11.80
N THR A 140 8.53 21.32 11.55
CA THR A 140 8.68 22.50 12.43
C THR A 140 7.45 23.42 12.34
N ARG A 141 6.68 23.37 11.24
CA ARG A 141 5.49 24.20 11.07
C ARG A 141 4.26 23.72 11.85
N SER A 142 4.12 22.41 12.13
CA SER A 142 2.99 21.90 12.94
C SER A 142 3.16 22.13 14.43
N ARG A 143 4.40 22.17 14.97
CA ARG A 143 4.62 22.55 16.37
C ARG A 143 4.43 24.05 16.64
N LYS A 144 4.61 24.92 15.64
CA LYS A 144 4.29 26.36 15.77
C LYS A 144 2.78 26.63 15.81
N LEU A 145 1.93 25.75 15.28
CA LEU A 145 0.47 25.94 15.32
C LEU A 145 -0.14 25.60 16.68
N CYS A 146 0.37 24.59 17.40
CA CYS A 146 -0.14 24.24 18.73
C CYS A 146 0.30 25.19 19.85
N LEU A 147 1.36 26.00 19.67
CA LEU A 147 1.82 26.96 20.69
C LEU A 147 1.26 28.39 20.50
N VAL A 148 0.48 28.61 19.43
CA VAL A 148 -0.17 29.90 19.12
C VAL A 148 -1.67 29.87 19.39
N HIS A 149 -2.19 28.74 19.90
CA HIS A 149 -3.61 28.58 20.18
C HIS A 149 -3.86 28.12 21.62
N ASP A 150 -3.26 28.85 22.57
CA ASP A 150 -3.64 28.85 23.98
C ASP A 150 -3.89 30.33 24.36
N PRO A 151 -5.12 30.85 24.24
CA PRO A 151 -5.54 32.10 24.85
C PRO A 151 -5.88 31.96 26.34
#